data_AF-A0A2V9PHV9-F1
#
_entry.id   AF-A0A2V9PHV9-F1
#
_cell.length_a   1.000
_cell.length_b   1.000
_cell.length_c   1.000
_cell.angle_alpha   90.00
_cell.angle_beta   90.00
_cell.angle_gamma   90.00
#
_symmetry.space_group_name_H-M   'P 1'
#
loop_
_entity.id
_entity.type
_entity.pdbx_description
1 polymer ?
#
loop_
_entity_poly.entity_id
_entity_poly.type
_entity_poly.pdbx_seq_one_letter_code
_entity_poly.pdbx_strand_id
1 'polypeptide(L)'
;MAPLALQNKRLIYNLLFRASAETLLQIARDPRHIGAKIGFFSVLHTWDQRLQYHPHVHCVLAAGGLAPDHSCWISSRRSFFLPVKVL
;
A
#
# COMPACT_ATOMS: atom_id res chain seq x y z
N MET A 1 5.47 14.10 -14.53
CA MET A 1 5.89 13.76 -13.14
C MET A 1 7.36 13.37 -13.01
N ALA A 2 7.95 12.59 -13.92
CA ALA A 2 9.34 12.12 -13.81
C ALA A 2 10.40 13.21 -13.50
N PRO A 3 10.43 14.37 -14.18
CA PRO A 3 11.39 15.44 -13.83
C PRO A 3 11.19 16.01 -12.42
N LEU A 4 9.94 16.21 -12.00
CA LEU A 4 9.62 16.71 -10.65
C LEU A 4 10.12 15.76 -9.56
N ALA A 5 9.88 14.45 -9.75
CA ALA A 5 10.34 13.42 -8.85
C ALA A 5 11.88 13.29 -8.82
N LEU A 6 12.55 13.43 -9.96
CA LEU A 6 14.01 13.42 -10.05
C LEU A 6 14.65 14.59 -9.30
N GLN A 7 14.07 15.79 -9.38
CA GLN A 7 14.60 16.98 -8.72
C GLN A 7 14.26 17.00 -7.21
N ASN A 8 13.19 16.32 -6.79
CA ASN A 8 12.67 16.36 -5.42
C ASN A 8 12.60 14.97 -4.76
N LYS A 9 13.57 14.09 -5.04
CA LYS A 9 13.55 12.66 -4.66
C LYS A 9 13.14 12.42 -3.21
N ARG A 10 13.77 13.12 -2.26
CA ARG A 10 13.47 12.94 -0.82
C ARG A 10 12.01 13.25 -0.51
N LEU A 11 11.48 14.37 -0.98
CA LEU A 11 10.10 14.77 -0.70
C LEU A 11 9.12 13.81 -1.39
N ILE A 12 9.30 13.58 -2.69
CA ILE A 12 8.37 12.80 -3.49
C ILE A 12 8.36 11.33 -3.09
N TYR A 13 9.51 10.73 -2.78
CA TYR A 13 9.55 9.33 -2.35
C TYR A 13 8.93 9.17 -0.96
N ASN A 14 9.18 10.09 -0.03
CA ASN A 14 8.50 10.07 1.27
C ASN A 14 6.98 10.22 1.12
N LEU A 15 6.52 11.08 0.20
CA LEU A 15 5.10 11.20 -0.10
C LEU A 15 4.52 9.91 -0.70
N LEU A 16 5.24 9.24 -1.61
CA LEU A 16 4.82 7.94 -2.17
C LEU A 16 4.62 6.89 -1.07
N PHE A 17 5.58 6.77 -0.15
CA PHE A 17 5.47 5.84 0.97
C PHE A 17 4.33 6.17 1.92
N ARG A 18 4.15 7.46 2.28
CA ARG A 18 3.09 7.88 3.20
C ARG A 18 1.72 7.69 2.59
N ALA A 19 1.51 8.18 1.37
CA ALA A 19 0.22 8.12 0.70
C ALA A 19 -0.22 6.66 0.47
N SER A 20 0.68 5.78 0.04
CA SER A 20 0.34 4.36 -0.14
C SER A 20 0.02 3.69 1.20
N ALA A 21 0.80 3.98 2.24
CA ALA A 21 0.57 3.40 3.56
C ALA A 21 -0.75 3.88 4.18
N GLU A 22 -1.03 5.17 4.15
CA GLU A 22 -2.28 5.77 4.64
C GLU A 22 -3.49 5.17 3.92
N THR A 23 -3.42 5.06 2.58
CA THR A 23 -4.47 4.46 1.76
C THR A 23 -4.76 3.02 2.18
N LEU A 24 -3.73 2.18 2.28
CA LEU A 24 -3.89 0.78 2.67
C LEU A 24 -4.45 0.64 4.09
N LEU A 25 -3.91 1.40 5.04
CA LEU A 25 -4.35 1.37 6.44
C LEU A 25 -5.79 1.85 6.60
N GLN A 26 -6.19 2.90 5.89
CA GLN A 26 -7.53 3.45 5.96
C GLN A 26 -8.56 2.46 5.38
N ILE A 27 -8.32 1.96 4.17
CA ILE A 27 -9.27 1.07 3.49
C ILE A 27 -9.36 -0.27 4.22
N ALA A 28 -8.25 -0.85 4.68
CA ALA A 28 -8.28 -2.14 5.37
C ALA A 28 -9.03 -2.10 6.72
N ARG A 29 -9.05 -0.94 7.39
CA ARG A 29 -9.79 -0.75 8.65
C ARG A 29 -11.30 -0.62 8.44
N ASP A 30 -11.78 -0.25 7.26
CA ASP A 30 -13.22 -0.13 6.99
C ASP A 30 -13.88 -1.53 7.07
N PRO A 31 -14.88 -1.74 7.95
CA PRO A 31 -15.60 -3.01 8.06
C PRO A 31 -16.34 -3.44 6.79
N ARG A 32 -16.61 -2.50 5.86
CA ARG A 32 -17.16 -2.82 4.52
C ARG A 32 -16.14 -3.53 3.62
N HIS A 33 -14.86 -3.56 4.03
CA HIS A 33 -13.76 -4.19 3.32
C HIS A 33 -13.23 -5.39 4.12
N ILE A 34 -12.11 -5.24 4.82
CA ILE A 34 -11.54 -6.30 5.68
C ILE A 34 -11.92 -6.05 7.15
N GLY A 35 -11.96 -4.78 7.59
CA GLY A 35 -12.22 -4.44 9.00
C GLY A 35 -11.07 -4.81 9.94
N ALA A 36 -9.84 -4.84 9.44
CA ALA A 36 -8.68 -5.35 10.19
C ALA A 36 -7.52 -4.36 10.27
N LYS A 37 -6.71 -4.49 11.32
CA LYS A 37 -5.41 -3.86 11.47
C LYS A 37 -4.35 -4.69 10.73
N ILE A 38 -4.00 -4.24 9.54
CA ILE A 38 -3.05 -4.93 8.66
C ILE A 38 -1.60 -4.53 8.94
N GLY A 39 -0.67 -5.38 8.52
CA GLY A 39 0.77 -5.10 8.48
C GLY A 39 1.33 -5.33 7.09
N PHE A 40 2.31 -4.53 6.70
CA PHE A 40 2.97 -4.60 5.39
C PHE A 40 4.33 -3.91 5.40
N PHE A 41 5.14 -4.21 4.39
CA PHE A 41 6.30 -3.42 4.05
C PHE A 41 6.17 -2.88 2.62
N SER A 42 6.82 -1.76 2.36
CA SER A 42 6.81 -1.10 1.06
C SER A 42 8.22 -1.07 0.48
N VAL A 43 8.34 -1.33 -0.81
CA VAL A 43 9.61 -1.33 -1.55
C VAL A 43 9.53 -0.31 -2.67
N LEU A 44 10.47 0.65 -2.69
CA LEU A 44 10.57 1.63 -3.77
C LEU A 44 11.36 1.05 -4.93
N HIS A 45 10.74 1.06 -6.11
CA HIS A 45 11.42 0.83 -7.39
C HIS A 45 11.48 2.14 -8.16
N THR A 46 12.63 2.46 -8.74
CA THR A 46 12.84 3.72 -9.48
C THR A 46 12.90 3.55 -10.99
N TRP A 47 12.86 2.32 -11.48
CA TRP A 47 12.91 2.01 -12.91
C TRP A 47 11.76 1.12 -13.33
N ASP A 48 11.32 1.29 -14.57
CA ASP A 48 10.44 0.33 -15.23
C ASP A 48 11.23 -0.80 -15.93
N GLN A 49 10.49 -1.70 -16.58
CA GLN A 49 11.06 -2.82 -17.34
C GLN A 49 11.95 -2.41 -18.52
N ARG A 50 11.88 -1.15 -18.99
CA ARG A 50 12.72 -0.59 -20.06
C ARG A 50 13.87 0.26 -19.50
N LEU A 51 14.11 0.21 -18.18
CA LEU A 51 15.10 1.01 -17.45
C LEU A 51 14.85 2.52 -17.51
N GLN A 52 13.62 2.95 -17.81
CA GLN A 52 13.24 4.35 -17.76
C GLN A 52 12.90 4.74 -16.32
N TYR A 53 13.14 6.00 -15.95
CA TYR A 53 12.85 6.47 -14.61
C TYR A 53 11.34 6.47 -14.32
N HIS A 54 10.92 5.60 -13.41
CA HIS A 54 9.53 5.33 -13.07
C HIS A 54 9.42 4.98 -11.56
N PRO A 55 9.41 5.98 -10.67
CA PRO A 55 9.31 5.75 -9.23
C PRO A 55 7.93 5.23 -8.85
N HIS A 56 7.87 4.04 -8.26
CA HIS A 56 6.65 3.41 -7.75
C HIS A 56 6.96 2.56 -6.51
N VAL A 57 5.94 2.33 -5.67
CA VAL A 57 6.09 1.50 -4.46
C VAL A 57 5.29 0.21 -4.58
N HIS A 58 5.95 -0.91 -4.32
CA HIS A 58 5.30 -2.21 -4.14
C HIS A 58 5.03 -2.41 -2.67
N CYS A 59 3.78 -2.67 -2.30
CA CYS A 59 3.42 -2.98 -0.92
C CYS A 59 3.14 -4.48 -0.81
N VAL A 60 3.85 -5.15 0.10
CA VAL A 60 3.70 -6.58 0.36
C VAL A 60 3.02 -6.74 1.70
N LEU A 61 1.86 -7.39 1.70
CA LEU A 61 0.97 -7.48 2.85
C LEU A 61 0.78 -8.93 3.27
N ALA A 62 0.59 -9.14 4.57
CA ALA A 62 -0.02 -10.38 5.02
C ALA A 62 -1.48 -10.39 4.53
N ALA A 63 -1.98 -11.51 4.02
CA ALA A 63 -3.32 -11.65 3.44
C ALA A 63 -4.45 -11.60 4.50
N GLY A 64 -4.48 -10.53 5.30
CA GLY A 64 -5.34 -10.32 6.45
C GLY A 64 -4.70 -9.35 7.45
N GLY A 65 -5.29 -9.27 8.63
CA GLY A 65 -4.80 -8.48 9.74
C GLY A 65 -5.43 -8.88 11.07
N LEU A 66 -5.05 -8.21 12.15
CA LEU A 66 -5.67 -8.42 13.46
C LEU A 66 -7.03 -7.73 13.54
N ALA A 67 -7.99 -8.32 14.24
CA ALA A 67 -9.22 -7.65 14.63
C ALA A 67 -8.91 -6.32 15.37
N PRO A 68 -9.79 -5.31 15.36
CA PRO A 68 -9.52 -4.02 16.00
C PRO A 68 -9.16 -4.12 17.49
N ASP A 69 -9.74 -5.10 18.19
CA ASP A 69 -9.49 -5.43 19.60
C ASP A 69 -8.33 -6.42 19.82
N HIS A 70 -7.65 -6.83 18.74
CA HIS A 70 -6.54 -7.80 18.74
C HIS A 70 -6.92 -9.22 19.21
N SER A 71 -8.22 -9.54 19.28
CA SER A 71 -8.69 -10.84 19.76
C SER A 71 -8.42 -12.01 18.80
N CYS A 72 -8.42 -11.74 17.50
CA CYS A 72 -8.25 -12.77 16.47
C CYS A 72 -7.64 -12.22 15.17
N TRP A 73 -7.32 -13.14 14.26
CA TRP A 73 -6.91 -12.83 12.89
C TRP A 73 -8.12 -12.80 11.95
N ILE A 74 -8.20 -11.78 11.11
CA ILE A 74 -9.18 -11.63 10.04
C ILE A 74 -8.47 -11.78 8.70
N SER A 75 -8.70 -12.90 8.01
CA SER A 75 -8.15 -13.17 6.69
C SER A 75 -8.85 -12.33 5.61
N SER A 76 -8.11 -11.90 4.60
CA SER A 76 -8.69 -11.27 3.41
C SER A 76 -9.46 -12.30 2.57
N ARG A 77 -10.25 -11.82 1.60
CA ARG A 77 -10.91 -12.70 0.64
C ARG A 77 -9.87 -13.40 -0.25
N ARG A 78 -10.20 -14.60 -0.73
CA ARG A 78 -9.31 -15.38 -1.63
C ARG A 78 -9.12 -14.75 -3.01
N SER A 79 -10.08 -13.96 -3.47
CA SER A 79 -10.03 -13.33 -4.79
C SER A 79 -9.12 -12.10 -4.80
N PHE A 80 -9.45 -11.10 -3.97
CA PHE A 80 -8.67 -9.88 -3.83
C PHE A 80 -8.54 -9.50 -2.36
N PHE A 81 -7.39 -8.93 -2.02
CA PHE A 81 -7.14 -8.36 -0.70
C PHE A 81 -8.13 -7.22 -0.38
N LEU A 82 -8.23 -6.23 -1.28
CA LEU A 82 -9.20 -5.13 -1.23
C LEU A 82 -10.05 -5.11 -2.51
N PRO A 83 -11.29 -4.58 -2.47
CA PRO A 83 -12.09 -4.44 -3.69
C PRO A 83 -11.40 -3.55 -4.73
N VAL A 84 -11.42 -3.98 -6.00
CA VAL A 84 -10.78 -3.21 -7.10
C VAL A 84 -11.37 -1.80 -7.25
N LYS A 85 -12.66 -1.60 -6.94
CA LYS A 85 -13.34 -0.30 -7.08
C LYS A 85 -12.91 0.77 -6.06
N VAL A 86 -12.14 0.40 -5.04
CA VAL A 86 -11.65 1.34 -4.02
C VAL A 86 -10.16 1.67 -4.17
N LEU A 87 -9.52 1.12 -5.20
CA LEU A 87 -8.15 1.39 -5.62
C LEU A 87 -8.17 2.12 -6.96
#